data_AF-A0A553FD35-F1
#
_entry.id   AF-A0A553FD35-F1
#
_cell.length_a   1.000
_cell.length_b   1.000
_cell.length_c   1.000
_cell.angle_alpha   90.00
_cell.angle_beta   90.00
_cell.angle_gamma   90.00
#
_symmetry.space_group_name_H-M   'P 1'
#
loop_
_entity.id
_entity.type
_entity.pdbx_description
1 polymer ?
#
loop_
_entity_poly.entity_id
_entity_poly.type
_entity_poly.pdbx_seq_one_letter_code
_entity_poly.pdbx_strand_id
1 'polypeptide(L)'
;MDIEEKDKGVIAVILKRFEHERYPKLKELNDKVDSGGVLDEKDLDYLEKVLSDYHQVMAVITRHPEYAALAKGVLLMYEEVMNKSQQNQG
;
A
#
# COMPACT_ATOMS: atom_id res chain seq x y z
N MET A 1 7.42 7.36 28.41
CA MET A 1 7.30 6.42 27.28
C MET A 1 8.31 6.89 26.26
N ASP A 2 9.26 6.06 25.91
CA ASP A 2 10.30 6.40 24.94
C ASP A 2 9.65 6.57 23.55
N ILE A 3 10.11 7.57 22.78
CA ILE A 3 9.63 7.82 21.41
C ILE A 3 9.91 6.58 20.54
N GLU A 4 11.02 5.89 20.80
CA GLU A 4 11.39 4.67 20.10
C GLU A 4 10.43 3.50 20.39
N GLU A 5 10.03 3.31 21.65
CA GLU A 5 9.03 2.30 22.04
C GLU A 5 7.65 2.60 21.44
N LYS A 6 7.25 3.87 21.42
CA LYS A 6 5.99 4.29 20.80
C LYS A 6 6.00 4.01 19.30
N ASP A 7 7.09 4.34 18.61
CA ASP A 7 7.21 4.09 17.17
C ASP A 7 7.20 2.59 16.86
N LYS A 8 7.84 1.74 17.67
CA LYS A 8 7.78 0.27 17.50
C LYS A 8 6.34 -0.25 17.53
N GLY A 9 5.52 0.26 18.47
CA GLY A 9 4.09 -0.08 18.53
C GLY A 9 3.32 0.38 17.30
N VAL A 10 3.57 1.60 16.81
CA VAL A 10 2.94 2.14 15.59
C VAL A 10 3.36 1.34 14.35
N ILE A 11 4.66 1.05 14.20
CA ILE A 11 5.22 0.24 13.11
C ILE A 11 4.57 -1.15 13.10
N ALA A 12 4.48 -1.81 14.26
CA ALA A 12 3.87 -3.12 14.36
C ALA A 12 2.40 -3.13 13.89
N VAL A 13 1.62 -2.09 14.23
CA VAL A 13 0.23 -1.95 13.77
C VAL A 13 0.16 -1.71 12.26
N ILE A 14 1.03 -0.85 11.71
CA ILE A 14 1.09 -0.58 10.27
C ILE A 14 1.45 -1.85 9.50
N LEU A 15 2.48 -2.57 9.93
CA LEU A 15 2.92 -3.83 9.30
C LEU A 15 1.83 -4.90 9.38
N LYS A 16 1.19 -5.06 10.55
CA LYS A 16 0.10 -6.03 10.73
C LYS A 16 -1.09 -5.75 9.81
N ARG A 17 -1.50 -4.48 9.68
CA ARG A 17 -2.57 -4.08 8.74
C ARG A 17 -2.13 -4.28 7.29
N PHE A 18 -0.88 -3.99 6.98
CA PHE A 18 -0.37 -4.26 5.64
C PHE A 18 -0.45 -5.75 5.30
N GLU A 19 0.08 -6.62 6.16
CA GLU A 19 0.14 -8.07 5.93
C GLU A 19 -1.25 -8.72 5.83
N HIS A 20 -2.18 -8.37 6.72
CA HIS A 20 -3.47 -9.05 6.80
C HIS A 20 -4.61 -8.39 6.01
N GLU A 21 -4.51 -7.09 5.71
CA GLU A 21 -5.60 -6.35 5.07
C GLU A 21 -5.17 -5.81 3.70
N ARG A 22 -4.06 -5.07 3.64
CA ARG A 22 -3.70 -4.33 2.42
C ARG A 22 -3.05 -5.20 1.36
N TYR A 23 -2.13 -6.08 1.76
CA TYR A 23 -1.40 -6.94 0.86
C TYR A 23 -2.31 -7.96 0.14
N PRO A 24 -3.24 -8.67 0.82
CA PRO A 24 -4.15 -9.59 0.14
C PRO A 24 -5.02 -8.87 -0.89
N LYS A 25 -5.61 -7.73 -0.53
CA LYS A 25 -6.45 -6.96 -1.44
C LYS A 25 -5.63 -6.41 -2.62
N LEU A 26 -4.42 -5.90 -2.39
CA LEU A 26 -3.54 -5.44 -3.47
C LEU A 26 -3.16 -6.59 -4.42
N LYS A 27 -2.94 -7.79 -3.88
CA LYS A 27 -2.71 -8.99 -4.70
C LYS A 27 -3.92 -9.34 -5.56
N GLU A 28 -5.13 -9.30 -4.99
CA GLU A 28 -6.37 -9.53 -5.76
C GLU A 28 -6.52 -8.52 -6.91
N LEU A 29 -6.23 -7.24 -6.66
CA LEU A 29 -6.26 -6.21 -7.69
C LEU A 29 -5.21 -6.46 -8.77
N ASN A 30 -4.00 -6.86 -8.37
CA ASN A 30 -2.94 -7.21 -9.31
C ASN A 30 -3.33 -8.41 -10.18
N ASP A 31 -3.85 -9.49 -9.58
CA ASP A 31 -4.31 -10.67 -10.32
C ASP A 31 -5.45 -10.29 -11.30
N LYS A 32 -6.37 -9.40 -10.89
CA LYS A 32 -7.46 -8.89 -11.73
C LYS A 32 -6.92 -8.16 -12.97
N VAL A 33 -6.00 -7.21 -12.80
CA VAL A 33 -5.45 -6.46 -13.94
C VAL A 33 -4.50 -7.30 -14.80
N ASP A 34 -3.80 -8.27 -14.21
CA ASP A 34 -2.95 -9.22 -14.94
C ASP A 34 -3.76 -10.13 -15.88
N SER A 35 -5.02 -10.41 -15.53
CA SER A 35 -5.95 -11.15 -16.39
C SER A 35 -6.62 -10.30 -17.49
N GLY A 36 -6.22 -9.03 -17.67
CA GLY A 36 -6.85 -8.10 -18.60
C GLY A 36 -8.08 -7.38 -18.03
N GLY A 37 -8.32 -7.50 -16.72
CA GLY A 37 -9.42 -6.82 -16.04
C GLY A 37 -9.13 -5.33 -15.79
N VAL A 38 -10.21 -4.55 -15.60
CA VAL A 38 -10.13 -3.12 -15.30
C VAL A 38 -10.62 -2.87 -13.87
N LEU A 39 -9.95 -1.96 -13.15
CA LEU A 39 -10.39 -1.52 -11.82
C LEU A 39 -11.72 -0.79 -11.92
N ASP A 40 -12.68 -1.22 -11.09
CA ASP A 40 -13.97 -0.54 -10.98
C ASP A 40 -13.91 0.57 -9.92
N GLU A 41 -14.99 1.33 -9.79
CA GLU A 41 -15.10 2.44 -8.83
C GLU A 41 -14.75 2.01 -7.39
N LYS A 42 -15.16 0.81 -6.97
CA LYS A 42 -14.88 0.32 -5.60
C LYS A 42 -13.40 0.00 -5.40
N ASP A 43 -12.76 -0.54 -6.43
CA ASP A 43 -11.32 -0.78 -6.40
C ASP A 43 -10.55 0.55 -6.36
N LEU A 44 -10.97 1.55 -7.13
CA LEU A 44 -10.38 2.89 -7.11
C LEU A 44 -10.57 3.59 -5.76
N ASP A 45 -11.76 3.55 -5.17
CA ASP A 45 -12.06 4.08 -3.84
C ASP A 45 -11.16 3.45 -2.77
N TYR A 46 -10.94 2.13 -2.88
CA TYR A 46 -10.04 1.41 -1.98
C TYR A 46 -8.60 1.91 -2.11
N LEU A 47 -8.11 2.08 -3.34
CA LEU A 47 -6.76 2.56 -3.60
C LEU A 47 -6.55 3.99 -3.08
N GLU A 48 -7.52 4.89 -3.32
CA GLU A 48 -7.48 6.26 -2.80
C GLU A 48 -7.44 6.28 -1.27
N LYS A 49 -8.25 5.45 -0.62
CA LYS A 49 -8.25 5.33 0.84
C LYS A 49 -6.89 4.89 1.38
N VAL A 50 -6.23 3.91 0.75
CA VAL A 50 -4.90 3.47 1.21
C VAL A 50 -3.84 4.56 1.01
N LEU A 51 -3.89 5.28 -0.11
CA LEU A 51 -2.98 6.40 -0.36
C LEU A 51 -3.21 7.56 0.62
N SER A 52 -4.44 7.79 1.10
CA SER A 52 -4.72 8.82 2.11
C SER A 52 -3.98 8.57 3.44
N ASP A 53 -3.74 7.31 3.78
CA ASP A 53 -3.00 6.89 4.98
C ASP A 53 -1.47 7.01 4.81
N TYR A 54 -0.97 7.31 3.61
CA TYR A 54 0.45 7.32 3.28
C TYR A 54 1.25 8.34 4.11
N HIS A 55 0.65 9.45 4.51
CA HIS A 55 1.30 10.45 5.37
C HIS A 55 1.77 9.87 6.71
N GLN A 56 1.03 8.93 7.29
CA GLN A 56 1.42 8.27 8.54
C GLN A 56 2.64 7.36 8.32
N VAL A 57 2.68 6.68 7.18
CA VAL A 57 3.79 5.81 6.77
C VAL A 57 5.06 6.64 6.53
N MET A 58 4.94 7.78 5.84
CA MET A 58 6.08 8.68 5.60
C MET A 58 6.67 9.25 6.89
N ALA A 59 5.84 9.61 7.86
CA ALA A 59 6.33 10.10 9.16
C ALA A 59 7.17 9.03 9.89
N VAL A 60 6.78 7.75 9.77
CA VAL A 60 7.52 6.62 10.34
C VAL A 60 8.83 6.38 9.57
N ILE A 61 8.80 6.36 8.24
CA ILE A 61 10.01 6.16 7.41
C ILE A 61 11.07 7.24 7.67
N THR A 62 10.66 8.49 7.84
CA THR A 62 11.60 9.59 8.16
C THR A 62 12.34 9.34 9.47
N ARG A 63 11.72 8.66 10.44
CA ARG A 63 12.34 8.30 11.73
C ARG A 63 13.04 6.94 11.70
N HIS A 64 12.58 6.03 10.84
CA HIS A 64 13.01 4.64 10.70
C HIS A 64 13.29 4.33 9.22
N PRO A 65 14.40 4.84 8.66
CA PRO A 65 14.69 4.75 7.23
C PRO A 65 14.92 3.32 6.74
N GLU A 66 15.16 2.35 7.61
CA GLU A 66 15.26 0.93 7.29
C GLU A 66 13.99 0.38 6.62
N TYR A 67 12.82 1.00 6.84
CA TYR A 67 11.57 0.61 6.19
C TYR A 67 11.37 1.27 4.81
N ALA A 68 12.26 2.15 4.37
CA ALA A 68 12.12 2.86 3.10
C ALA A 68 12.06 1.90 1.89
N ALA A 69 12.83 0.81 1.92
CA ALA A 69 12.82 -0.20 0.87
C ALA A 69 11.46 -0.92 0.78
N LEU A 70 10.88 -1.29 1.92
CA LEU A 70 9.55 -1.91 1.99
C LEU A 70 8.49 -0.95 1.44
N ALA A 71 8.50 0.30 1.91
CA ALA A 71 7.53 1.31 1.48
C ALA A 71 7.60 1.59 -0.02
N LYS A 72 8.82 1.65 -0.58
CA LYS A 72 9.03 1.77 -2.03
C LYS A 72 8.44 0.58 -2.78
N GLY A 73 8.68 -0.64 -2.31
CA GLY A 73 8.12 -1.85 -2.93
C GLY A 73 6.59 -1.82 -2.98
N VAL A 74 5.95 -1.41 -1.87
CA VAL A 74 4.49 -1.26 -1.81
C VAL A 74 3.98 -0.20 -2.78
N LEU A 75 4.65 0.95 -2.87
CA LEU A 75 4.28 2.01 -3.81
C LEU A 75 4.35 1.54 -5.28
N LEU A 76 5.41 0.80 -5.64
CA LEU A 76 5.57 0.25 -6.98
C LEU A 76 4.46 -0.76 -7.33
N MET A 77 4.01 -1.58 -6.37
CA MET A 77 2.88 -2.48 -6.59
C MET A 77 1.58 -1.71 -6.89
N TYR A 78 1.32 -0.60 -6.18
CA TYR A 78 0.16 0.25 -6.47
C TYR A 78 0.23 0.88 -7.86
N GLU A 79 1.40 1.38 -8.23
CA GLU A 79 1.65 1.96 -9.55
C GLU A 79 1.44 0.94 -10.67
N GLU A 80 1.95 -0.28 -10.50
CA GLU A 80 1.78 -1.38 -11.46
C GLU A 80 0.30 -1.73 -11.67
N VAL A 81 -0.47 -1.84 -10.59
CA VAL A 81 -1.91 -2.12 -10.64
C VAL A 81 -2.67 -1.04 -11.42
N MET A 82 -2.40 0.24 -11.11
CA MET A 82 -3.05 1.36 -11.79
C MET A 82 -2.69 1.43 -13.27
N ASN A 83 -1.40 1.28 -13.59
CA ASN A 83 -0.91 1.35 -14.98
C ASN A 83 -1.51 0.23 -15.84
N LYS A 84 -1.53 -1.02 -15.34
CA LYS A 84 -2.14 -2.14 -16.06
C LYS A 84 -3.64 -1.96 -16.25
N SER A 85 -4.34 -1.47 -15.22
CA SER A 85 -5.77 -1.17 -15.35
C SER A 85 -6.06 -0.18 -16.47
N GLN A 86 -5.23 0.87 -16.62
CA GLN A 86 -5.38 1.85 -17.70
C GLN A 86 -5.07 1.23 -19.07
N GLN A 87 -4.05 0.36 -19.16
CA GLN A 87 -3.73 -0.37 -20.39
C GLN A 87 -4.89 -1.26 -20.84
N ASN A 88 -5.59 -1.89 -19.90
CA ASN A 88 -6.74 -2.76 -20.19
C ASN A 88 -8.02 -1.98 -20.59
N GLN A 89 -8.08 -0.67 -20.35
CA GLN A 89 -9.17 0.19 -20.82
C GLN A 89 -9.01 0.61 -22.31
N GLY A 90 -7.88 0.26 -22.94
CA GLY A 90 -7.52 0.60 -24.32
C GLY A 90 -8.28 -0.15 -25.40
#